data_AF-A0A397I6S1-F1
#
_entry.id   AF-A0A397I6S1-F1
#
_cell.length_a   1.000
_cell.length_b   1.000
_cell.length_c   1.000
_cell.angle_alpha   90.00
_cell.angle_beta   90.00
_cell.angle_gamma   90.00
#
_symmetry.space_group_name_H-M   'P 1'
#
loop_
_entity.id
_entity.type
_entity.pdbx_description
1 polymer ?
#
loop_
_entity_poly.entity_id
_entity_poly.type
_entity_poly.pdbx_seq_one_letter_code
_entity_poly.pdbx_strand_id
1 'polypeptide(L)'
;MSCVKHFLNVIIGIPLVLLMFACPVLEILKLDIFGEIDDENIILKSKILEYFYLGISFAIPSKLIITGFGHHLKDLAKKFCEELFWVTFYWILIAITYTLYTSNELGEIPFTCPPDYDYPSSDIKKACQIRSTNIICMWLFVVFAILWEFLEFVGAVSKVKDLEEATFEQNHENNNNESQPLLG
;
A
#
# COMPACT_ATOMS: atom_id res chain seq x y z
N MET A 1 25.21 -12.09 -6.59
CA MET A 1 24.26 -11.03 -7.02
C MET A 1 22.80 -11.33 -6.62
N SER A 2 22.37 -12.60 -6.53
CA SER A 2 21.00 -12.99 -6.13
C SER A 2 20.55 -12.50 -4.73
N CYS A 3 21.45 -12.54 -3.73
CA CYS A 3 21.13 -12.11 -2.37
C CYS A 3 20.74 -10.61 -2.27
N VAL A 4 21.41 -9.74 -3.05
CA VAL A 4 21.12 -8.30 -3.08
C VAL A 4 19.74 -8.03 -3.68
N LYS A 5 19.38 -8.71 -4.78
CA LYS A 5 18.06 -8.58 -5.40
C LYS A 5 16.94 -9.04 -4.48
N HIS A 6 17.16 -10.14 -3.76
CA HIS A 6 16.19 -10.65 -2.79
C HIS A 6 16.02 -9.69 -1.61
N PHE A 7 17.11 -9.12 -1.10
CA PHE A 7 17.06 -8.12 -0.04
C PHE A 7 16.29 -6.86 -0.47
N LEU A 8 16.51 -6.38 -1.70
CA LEU A 8 15.77 -5.25 -2.28
C LEU A 8 14.27 -5.55 -2.45
N ASN A 9 13.90 -6.79 -2.80
CA ASN A 9 12.49 -7.20 -2.85
C ASN A 9 11.83 -7.18 -1.48
N VAL A 10 12.53 -7.63 -0.45
CA VAL A 10 11.98 -7.66 0.90
C VAL A 10 11.84 -6.23 1.46
N ILE A 11 12.86 -5.38 1.27
CA ILE A 11 12.90 -4.04 1.88
C ILE A 11 11.86 -3.08 1.28
N ILE A 12 11.47 -3.26 0.01
CA ILE A 12 10.47 -2.40 -0.65
C ILE A 12 9.08 -3.05 -0.62
N GLY A 13 9.02 -4.37 -0.77
CA GLY A 13 7.76 -5.11 -0.85
C GLY A 13 7.01 -5.13 0.48
N ILE A 14 7.73 -5.32 1.60
CA ILE A 14 7.10 -5.33 2.93
C ILE A 14 6.42 -3.99 3.25
N PRO A 15 7.10 -2.82 3.17
CA PRO A 15 6.44 -1.54 3.39
C PRO A 15 5.23 -1.31 2.48
N LEU A 16 5.32 -1.73 1.21
CA LEU A 16 4.23 -1.55 0.25
C LEU A 16 2.99 -2.37 0.61
N VAL A 17 3.17 -3.62 1.04
CA VAL A 17 2.08 -4.47 1.56
C VAL A 17 1.53 -3.88 2.87
N LEU A 18 2.38 -3.43 3.79
CA LEU A 18 1.93 -2.82 5.05
C LEU A 18 1.11 -1.55 4.79
N LEU A 19 1.56 -0.68 3.90
CA LEU A 19 0.86 0.55 3.52
C LEU A 19 -0.50 0.25 2.87
N MET A 20 -0.60 -0.82 2.07
CA MET A 20 -1.86 -1.24 1.47
C MET A 20 -2.95 -1.54 2.50
N PHE A 21 -2.58 -2.06 3.68
CA PHE A 21 -3.53 -2.28 4.79
C PHE A 21 -3.63 -1.07 5.71
N ALA A 22 -2.56 -0.31 5.89
CA ALA A 22 -2.56 0.87 6.76
C ALA A 22 -3.44 1.99 6.20
N CYS A 23 -3.41 2.25 4.88
CA CYS A 23 -4.23 3.29 4.23
C CYS A 23 -5.75 3.13 4.51
N PRO A 24 -6.40 1.98 4.27
CA PRO A 24 -7.83 1.84 4.56
C PRO A 24 -8.14 1.91 6.06
N VAL A 25 -7.24 1.45 6.95
CA VAL A 25 -7.41 1.58 8.40
C VAL A 25 -7.37 3.06 8.82
N LEU A 26 -6.41 3.83 8.30
CA LEU A 26 -6.31 5.27 8.58
C LEU A 26 -7.52 6.04 8.06
N GLU A 27 -8.05 5.66 6.90
CA GLU A 27 -9.27 6.27 6.36
C GLU A 27 -10.50 5.98 7.24
N ILE A 28 -10.64 4.75 7.77
CA ILE A 28 -11.71 4.41 8.74
C ILE A 28 -11.55 5.25 10.00
N LEU A 29 -10.34 5.37 10.54
CA LEU A 29 -10.07 6.17 11.74
C LEU A 29 -10.36 7.66 11.50
N LYS A 30 -10.09 8.17 10.29
CA LYS A 30 -10.46 9.52 9.89
C LYS A 30 -11.98 9.70 9.92
N LEU A 31 -12.72 8.81 9.27
CA LEU A 31 -14.18 8.85 9.20
C LEU A 31 -14.84 8.83 10.58
N ASP A 32 -14.31 8.04 11.51
CA ASP A 32 -14.80 7.95 12.89
C ASP A 32 -14.65 9.30 13.62
N ILE A 33 -13.45 9.89 13.61
CA ILE A 33 -13.16 11.16 14.30
C ILE A 33 -13.89 12.34 13.65
N PHE A 34 -13.97 12.38 12.32
CA PHE A 34 -14.73 13.40 11.62
C PHE A 34 -16.24 13.21 11.79
N GLY A 35 -16.69 12.01 12.17
CA GLY A 35 -18.08 11.74 12.55
C GLY A 35 -18.47 12.35 13.90
N GLU A 36 -17.51 12.52 14.82
CA GLU A 36 -17.73 13.11 16.15
C GLU A 36 -17.73 14.65 16.15
N ILE A 37 -17.13 15.27 15.13
CA ILE A 37 -17.04 16.73 15.00
C ILE A 37 -18.32 17.25 14.31
N ASP A 38 -19.16 17.98 15.04
CA ASP A 38 -20.53 18.38 14.65
C ASP A 38 -20.59 19.66 13.78
N ASP A 39 -19.86 19.69 12.66
CA ASP A 39 -19.87 20.79 11.67
C ASP A 39 -20.48 20.37 10.31
N GLU A 40 -21.81 20.49 10.19
CA GLU A 40 -22.62 19.95 9.08
C GLU A 40 -22.15 20.33 7.66
N ASN A 41 -21.51 21.49 7.47
CA ASN A 41 -21.14 21.99 6.14
C ASN A 41 -19.79 21.46 5.64
N ILE A 42 -18.85 21.17 6.53
CA ILE A 42 -17.57 20.54 6.18
C ILE A 42 -17.77 19.03 5.94
N ILE A 43 -18.70 18.43 6.70
CA ILE A 43 -18.95 16.98 6.76
C ILE A 43 -19.54 16.39 5.47
N LEU A 44 -20.45 17.10 4.78
CA LEU A 44 -21.24 16.46 3.71
C LEU A 44 -20.45 16.27 2.40
N LYS A 45 -19.52 17.19 2.10
CA LYS A 45 -18.77 17.19 0.83
C LYS A 45 -17.55 16.26 0.88
N SER A 46 -16.91 16.11 2.05
CA SER A 46 -15.78 15.20 2.25
C SER A 46 -16.23 13.74 2.33
N LYS A 47 -17.34 13.42 3.02
CA LYS A 47 -17.80 12.04 3.25
C LYS A 47 -17.97 11.21 1.98
N ILE A 48 -18.57 11.76 0.91
CA ILE A 48 -18.75 11.01 -0.35
C ILE A 48 -17.39 10.63 -0.96
N LEU A 49 -16.44 11.56 -0.96
CA LEU A 49 -15.10 11.34 -1.48
C LEU A 49 -14.31 10.34 -0.62
N GLU A 50 -14.44 10.44 0.71
CA GLU A 50 -13.84 9.50 1.67
C GLU A 50 -14.39 8.07 1.49
N TYR A 51 -15.71 7.90 1.33
CA TYR A 51 -16.30 6.57 1.06
C TYR A 51 -15.86 6.00 -0.29
N PHE A 52 -15.78 6.83 -1.33
CA PHE A 52 -15.30 6.40 -2.64
C PHE A 52 -13.84 5.95 -2.57
N TYR A 53 -13.02 6.74 -1.89
CA TYR A 53 -11.61 6.43 -1.65
C TYR A 53 -11.43 5.16 -0.81
N LEU A 54 -12.22 5.00 0.25
CA LEU A 54 -12.25 3.81 1.09
C LEU A 54 -12.59 2.57 0.28
N GLY A 55 -13.61 2.65 -0.57
CA GLY A 55 -14.04 1.55 -1.43
C GLY A 55 -12.92 1.09 -2.39
N ILE A 56 -12.22 2.03 -3.02
CA ILE A 56 -11.09 1.72 -3.90
C ILE A 56 -9.92 1.13 -3.10
N SER A 57 -9.60 1.72 -1.96
CA SER A 57 -8.53 1.28 -1.07
C SER A 57 -8.74 -0.14 -0.56
N PHE A 58 -10.00 -0.56 -0.37
CA PHE A 58 -10.34 -1.94 -0.01
C PHE A 58 -10.33 -2.92 -1.19
N ALA A 59 -10.62 -2.47 -2.41
CA ALA A 59 -10.77 -3.35 -3.57
C ALA A 59 -9.50 -4.16 -3.87
N ILE A 60 -8.33 -3.53 -3.75
CA ILE A 60 -7.02 -4.16 -4.03
C ILE A 60 -6.67 -5.22 -2.97
N PRO A 61 -6.60 -4.90 -1.66
CA PRO A 61 -6.34 -5.91 -0.64
C PRO A 61 -7.42 -7.00 -0.60
N SER A 62 -8.69 -6.68 -0.89
CA SER A 62 -9.75 -7.70 -0.99
C SER A 62 -9.50 -8.70 -2.11
N LYS A 63 -9.08 -8.22 -3.30
CA LYS A 63 -8.67 -9.10 -4.41
C LYS A 63 -7.49 -9.99 -4.01
N LEU A 64 -6.51 -9.45 -3.29
CA LEU A 64 -5.36 -10.22 -2.82
C LEU A 64 -5.75 -11.29 -1.80
N ILE A 65 -6.63 -10.97 -0.85
CA ILE A 65 -7.12 -11.94 0.14
C ILE A 65 -7.87 -13.08 -0.57
N ILE A 66 -8.80 -12.75 -1.48
CA ILE A 66 -9.60 -13.75 -2.22
C ILE A 66 -8.69 -14.67 -3.04
N THR A 67 -7.68 -14.12 -3.72
CA THR A 67 -6.72 -14.93 -4.49
C THR A 67 -5.76 -15.72 -3.59
N GLY A 68 -5.41 -15.20 -2.42
CA GLY A 68 -4.54 -15.86 -1.45
C GLY A 68 -5.17 -17.09 -0.79
N PHE A 69 -6.49 -17.13 -0.61
CA PHE A 69 -7.18 -18.29 -0.01
C PHE A 69 -7.15 -19.57 -0.88
N GLY A 70 -6.85 -19.46 -2.18
CA GLY A 70 -6.87 -20.58 -3.12
C GLY A 70 -5.54 -20.90 -3.82
N HIS A 71 -4.48 -20.11 -3.60
CA HIS A 71 -3.22 -20.21 -4.34
C HIS A 71 -1.98 -20.07 -3.45
N HIS A 72 -0.82 -20.54 -3.94
CA HIS A 72 0.46 -20.30 -3.29
C HIS A 72 0.80 -18.79 -3.29
N LEU A 73 1.45 -18.31 -2.22
CA LEU A 73 1.94 -16.93 -2.06
C LEU A 73 2.71 -16.38 -3.28
N LYS A 74 3.34 -17.27 -4.08
CA LYS A 74 4.07 -16.91 -5.30
C LYS A 74 3.15 -16.46 -6.44
N ASP A 75 2.02 -17.14 -6.64
CA ASP A 75 1.02 -16.77 -7.65
C ASP A 75 0.39 -15.42 -7.33
N LEU A 76 0.21 -15.13 -6.03
CA LEU A 76 -0.30 -13.86 -5.53
C LEU A 76 0.67 -12.71 -5.86
N ALA A 77 1.95 -12.89 -5.57
CA ALA A 77 2.98 -11.89 -5.86
C ALA A 77 3.10 -11.61 -7.37
N LYS A 78 2.96 -12.64 -8.20
CA LYS A 78 3.01 -12.52 -9.67
C LYS A 78 1.86 -11.67 -10.20
N LYS A 79 0.62 -11.98 -9.81
CA LYS A 79 -0.56 -11.20 -10.20
C LYS A 79 -0.48 -9.77 -9.69
N PHE A 80 0.04 -9.57 -8.48
CA PHE A 80 0.24 -8.25 -7.92
C PHE A 80 1.23 -7.42 -8.73
N CYS A 81 2.40 -7.98 -9.11
CA CYS A 81 3.37 -7.31 -9.98
C CYS A 81 2.80 -6.97 -11.37
N GLU A 82 2.04 -7.89 -11.99
CA GLU A 82 1.47 -7.66 -13.33
C GLU A 82 0.47 -6.49 -13.35
N GLU A 83 -0.31 -6.33 -12.28
CA GLU A 83 -1.29 -5.26 -12.14
C GLU A 83 -0.69 -3.97 -11.53
N LEU A 84 0.53 -4.03 -10.99
CA LEU A 84 1.13 -2.95 -10.20
C LEU A 84 1.21 -1.65 -11.00
N PHE A 85 1.61 -1.70 -12.27
CA PHE A 85 1.74 -0.52 -13.13
C PHE A 85 0.43 0.29 -13.24
N TRP A 86 -0.69 -0.40 -13.53
CA TRP A 86 -2.00 0.24 -13.62
C TRP A 86 -2.47 0.73 -12.25
N VAL A 87 -2.27 -0.09 -11.22
CA VAL A 87 -2.58 0.26 -9.83
C VAL A 87 -1.84 1.55 -9.43
N THR A 88 -0.55 1.66 -9.68
CA THR A 88 0.27 2.84 -9.39
C THR A 88 -0.26 4.07 -10.11
N PHE A 89 -0.59 3.97 -11.41
CA PHE A 89 -1.15 5.08 -12.17
C PHE A 89 -2.47 5.59 -11.58
N TYR A 90 -3.40 4.67 -11.25
CA TYR A 90 -4.66 5.03 -10.59
C TYR A 90 -4.42 5.65 -9.21
N TRP A 91 -3.49 5.10 -8.43
CA TRP A 91 -3.13 5.63 -7.11
C TRP A 91 -2.54 7.04 -7.16
N ILE A 92 -1.75 7.38 -8.18
CA ILE A 92 -1.26 8.75 -8.38
C ILE A 92 -2.43 9.71 -8.59
N LEU A 93 -3.38 9.37 -9.49
CA LEU A 93 -4.55 10.22 -9.75
C LEU A 93 -5.41 10.41 -8.49
N ILE A 94 -5.61 9.32 -7.75
CA ILE A 94 -6.35 9.34 -6.48
C ILE A 94 -5.60 10.18 -5.45
N ALA A 95 -4.29 10.01 -5.28
CA ALA A 95 -3.49 10.76 -4.31
C ALA A 95 -3.46 12.25 -4.60
N ILE A 96 -3.33 12.65 -5.87
CA ILE A 96 -3.41 14.06 -6.28
C ILE A 96 -4.80 14.61 -5.96
N THR A 97 -5.84 13.92 -6.40
CA THR A 97 -7.24 14.36 -6.21
C THR A 97 -7.54 14.48 -4.72
N TYR A 98 -7.29 13.43 -3.94
CA TYR A 98 -7.49 13.40 -2.50
C TYR A 98 -6.73 14.52 -1.80
N THR A 99 -5.45 14.71 -2.12
CA THR A 99 -4.65 15.80 -1.54
C THR A 99 -5.28 17.16 -1.82
N LEU A 100 -5.69 17.45 -3.06
CA LEU A 100 -6.30 18.74 -3.42
C LEU A 100 -7.63 19.01 -2.71
N TYR A 101 -8.49 18.00 -2.59
CA TYR A 101 -9.79 18.15 -1.92
C TYR A 101 -9.63 18.24 -0.41
N THR A 102 -8.77 17.42 0.19
CA THR A 102 -8.55 17.37 1.62
C THR A 102 -7.66 18.51 2.12
N SER A 103 -6.87 19.18 1.26
CA SER A 103 -5.99 20.30 1.61
C SER A 103 -6.67 21.41 2.43
N ASN A 104 -7.94 21.66 2.15
CA ASN A 104 -8.71 22.77 2.74
C ASN A 104 -9.82 22.30 3.71
N GLU A 105 -9.85 21.00 4.08
CA GLU A 105 -10.91 20.44 4.94
C GLU A 105 -10.94 21.05 6.36
N LEU A 106 -9.80 21.51 6.87
CA LEU A 106 -9.69 22.06 8.23
C LEU A 106 -9.49 23.59 8.23
N GLY A 107 -9.87 24.28 7.15
CA GLY A 107 -9.72 25.74 7.04
C GLY A 107 -8.25 26.18 7.11
N GLU A 108 -7.94 27.07 8.06
CA GLU A 108 -6.61 27.68 8.22
C GLU A 108 -5.58 26.80 8.93
N ILE A 109 -5.96 25.58 9.35
CA ILE A 109 -5.06 24.68 10.07
C ILE A 109 -3.95 24.19 9.11
N PRO A 110 -2.67 24.37 9.47
CA PRO A 110 -1.55 23.93 8.63
C PRO A 110 -1.56 22.41 8.39
N PHE A 111 -1.22 22.01 7.17
CA PHE A 111 -1.18 20.61 6.76
C PHE A 111 -0.22 19.73 7.58
N THR A 112 0.87 20.31 8.09
CA THR A 112 1.89 19.61 8.89
C THR A 112 1.51 19.39 10.35
N CYS A 113 0.35 19.91 10.77
CA CYS A 113 -0.18 19.79 12.13
C CYS A 113 0.86 20.09 13.24
N PRO A 114 1.46 21.30 13.24
CA PRO A 114 2.55 21.61 14.14
C PRO A 114 2.05 21.69 15.60
N PRO A 115 2.84 21.21 16.57
CA PRO A 115 2.40 21.04 17.95
C PRO A 115 2.11 22.35 18.68
N ASP A 116 2.66 23.46 18.20
CA ASP A 116 2.56 24.84 18.69
C ASP A 116 1.42 25.64 18.05
N TYR A 117 0.64 25.05 17.14
CA TYR A 117 -0.57 25.70 16.60
C TYR A 117 -1.69 25.76 17.65
N ASP A 118 -2.44 26.86 17.66
CA ASP A 118 -3.57 27.09 18.56
C ASP A 118 -4.82 26.34 18.08
N TYR A 119 -4.87 25.03 18.35
CA TYR A 119 -5.99 24.19 17.96
C TYR A 119 -7.24 24.53 18.78
N PRO A 120 -8.41 24.74 18.14
CA PRO A 120 -9.67 25.02 18.83
C PRO A 120 -10.08 23.94 19.84
N SER A 121 -9.71 22.69 19.59
CA SER A 121 -9.96 21.57 20.50
C SER A 121 -8.94 20.44 20.29
N SER A 122 -8.86 19.52 21.26
CA SER A 122 -8.05 18.30 21.13
C SER A 122 -8.48 17.42 19.97
N ASP A 123 -9.77 17.42 19.62
CA ASP A 123 -10.31 16.57 18.57
C ASP A 123 -9.98 17.13 17.19
N ILE A 124 -9.98 18.46 17.03
CA ILE A 124 -9.48 19.13 15.82
C ILE A 124 -7.98 18.87 15.62
N LYS A 125 -7.19 18.82 16.71
CA LYS A 125 -5.78 18.43 16.64
C LYS A 125 -5.60 16.99 16.15
N LYS A 126 -6.38 16.03 16.69
CA LYS A 126 -6.36 14.62 16.24
C LYS A 126 -6.79 14.49 14.78
N ALA A 127 -7.87 15.19 14.39
CA ALA A 127 -8.36 15.23 13.03
C ALA A 127 -7.28 15.72 12.05
N CYS A 128 -6.54 16.76 12.43
CA CYS A 128 -5.37 17.22 11.67
C CYS A 128 -4.33 16.11 11.53
N GLN A 129 -3.90 15.51 12.65
CA GLN A 129 -2.84 14.50 12.66
C GLN A 129 -3.19 13.28 11.81
N ILE A 130 -4.43 12.78 11.90
CA ILE A 130 -4.88 11.63 11.11
C ILE A 130 -5.00 11.97 9.64
N ARG A 131 -5.53 13.16 9.29
CA ARG A 131 -5.54 13.65 7.92
C ARG A 131 -4.12 13.72 7.32
N SER A 132 -3.18 14.30 8.05
CA SER A 132 -1.78 14.42 7.62
C SER A 132 -1.12 13.05 7.45
N THR A 133 -1.32 12.16 8.44
CA THR A 133 -0.80 10.78 8.41
C THR A 133 -1.35 9.99 7.23
N ASN A 134 -2.66 10.10 6.95
CA ASN A 134 -3.29 9.42 5.82
C ASN A 134 -2.68 9.86 4.48
N ILE A 135 -2.53 11.17 4.27
CA ILE A 135 -1.89 11.71 3.05
C ILE A 135 -0.44 11.23 2.95
N ILE A 136 0.32 11.23 4.06
CA ILE A 136 1.69 10.71 4.07
C ILE A 136 1.71 9.23 3.67
N CYS A 137 0.85 8.40 4.24
CA CYS A 137 0.78 6.97 3.91
C CYS A 137 0.41 6.73 2.44
N MET A 138 -0.53 7.50 1.89
CA MET A 138 -0.88 7.45 0.47
C MET A 138 0.32 7.77 -0.43
N TRP A 139 1.02 8.87 -0.16
CA TRP A 139 2.18 9.27 -0.96
C TRP A 139 3.36 8.32 -0.78
N LEU A 140 3.58 7.77 0.42
CA LEU A 140 4.57 6.73 0.64
C LEU A 140 4.26 5.49 -0.20
N PHE A 141 2.99 5.06 -0.26
CA PHE A 141 2.58 3.93 -1.09
C PHE A 141 2.92 4.19 -2.56
N VAL A 142 2.59 5.37 -3.08
CA VAL A 142 2.93 5.79 -4.45
C VAL A 142 4.44 5.78 -4.69
N VAL A 143 5.23 6.34 -3.77
CA VAL A 143 6.70 6.39 -3.90
C VAL A 143 7.31 4.99 -3.90
N PHE A 144 6.88 4.11 -2.99
CA PHE A 144 7.38 2.73 -2.95
C PHE A 144 6.96 1.95 -4.20
N ALA A 145 5.76 2.17 -4.73
CA ALA A 145 5.29 1.51 -5.95
C ALA A 145 6.10 1.95 -7.18
N ILE A 146 6.32 3.26 -7.35
CA ILE A 146 7.18 3.79 -8.42
C ILE A 146 8.61 3.27 -8.29
N LEU A 147 9.15 3.24 -7.07
CA LEU A 147 10.50 2.75 -6.81
C LEU A 147 10.62 1.25 -7.15
N TRP A 148 9.60 0.46 -6.80
CA TRP A 148 9.53 -0.95 -7.17
C TRP A 148 9.57 -1.14 -8.68
N GLU A 149 8.69 -0.45 -9.42
CA GLU A 149 8.63 -0.51 -10.89
C GLU A 149 9.95 -0.07 -11.54
N PHE A 150 10.56 1.00 -11.03
CA PHE A 150 11.84 1.49 -11.52
C PHE A 150 12.96 0.45 -11.32
N LEU A 151 13.01 -0.21 -10.16
CA LEU A 151 14.02 -1.23 -9.87
C LEU A 151 13.79 -2.52 -10.66
N GLU A 152 12.54 -2.87 -10.94
CA GLU A 152 12.20 -3.93 -11.90
C GLU A 152 12.67 -3.58 -13.31
N PHE A 153 12.43 -2.34 -13.76
CA PHE A 153 12.84 -1.86 -15.08
C PHE A 153 14.37 -1.90 -15.27
N VAL A 154 15.13 -1.50 -14.24
CA VAL A 154 16.61 -1.55 -14.25
C VAL A 154 17.14 -2.97 -14.02
N GLY A 155 16.29 -3.94 -13.67
CA GLY A 155 16.68 -5.32 -13.39
C GLY A 155 17.45 -5.51 -12.07
N ALA A 156 17.39 -4.50 -11.19
CA ALA A 156 17.99 -4.52 -9.85
C ALA A 156 17.21 -5.40 -8.87
N VAL A 157 15.93 -5.64 -9.17
CA VAL A 157 15.03 -6.56 -8.49
C VAL A 157 14.89 -7.84 -9.32
N SER A 158 14.75 -9.01 -8.67
CA SER A 158 14.44 -10.26 -9.36
C SER A 158 13.00 -10.22 -9.83
N LYS A 159 12.75 -10.51 -11.12
CA LYS A 159 11.38 -10.71 -11.59
C LYS A 159 10.80 -11.92 -10.88
N VAL A 160 9.51 -11.88 -10.60
CA VAL A 160 8.81 -13.01 -9.98
C VAL A 160 8.98 -14.30 -10.80
N LYS A 161 9.06 -14.18 -12.14
CA LYS A 161 9.33 -15.30 -13.07
C LYS A 161 10.69 -15.96 -12.82
N ASP A 162 11.74 -15.17 -12.61
CA ASP A 162 13.09 -15.67 -12.34
C ASP A 162 13.15 -16.43 -10.99
N LEU A 163 12.33 -16.01 -10.02
CA LEU A 163 12.19 -16.69 -8.72
C LEU A 163 11.46 -18.04 -8.85
N GLU A 164 10.49 -18.12 -9.77
CA GLU A 164 9.70 -19.32 -10.07
C GLU A 164 10.57 -20.39 -10.74
N GLU A 165 11.33 -19.99 -11.77
CA GLU A 165 12.29 -20.85 -12.47
C GLU A 165 13.36 -21.39 -11.51
N ALA A 166 13.97 -20.53 -10.68
CA ALA A 166 14.97 -20.96 -9.70
C ALA A 166 14.40 -21.93 -8.65
N THR A 167 13.14 -21.76 -8.23
CA THR A 167 12.52 -22.70 -7.28
C THR A 167 12.20 -24.03 -7.97
N PHE A 168 11.73 -23.99 -9.21
CA PHE A 168 11.40 -25.19 -9.96
C PHE A 168 12.63 -26.06 -10.20
N GLU A 169 13.75 -25.44 -10.61
CA GLU A 169 15.04 -26.12 -10.76
C GLU A 169 15.50 -26.75 -9.44
N GLN A 170 15.40 -26.02 -8.33
CA GLN A 170 15.81 -26.52 -7.01
C GLN A 170 14.94 -27.68 -6.50
N ASN A 171 13.63 -27.64 -6.74
CA ASN A 171 12.73 -28.76 -6.42
C ASN A 171 13.01 -29.99 -7.29
N HIS A 172 13.35 -29.80 -8.56
CA HIS A 172 13.69 -30.89 -9.46
C HIS A 172 15.03 -31.55 -9.09
N GLU A 173 16.03 -30.78 -8.66
CA GLU A 173 17.29 -31.31 -8.13
C GLU A 173 17.09 -32.10 -6.83
N ASN A 174 16.29 -31.59 -5.89
CA ASN A 174 16.00 -32.29 -4.64
C ASN A 174 15.30 -33.64 -4.87
N ASN A 175 14.31 -33.68 -5.78
CA ASN A 175 13.61 -34.91 -6.13
C ASN A 175 14.54 -35.95 -6.80
N ASN A 176 15.52 -35.50 -7.60
CA ASN A 176 16.52 -36.38 -8.21
C ASN A 176 17.54 -36.92 -7.19
N ASN A 177 17.87 -36.15 -6.16
CA ASN A 177 18.79 -36.56 -5.11
C ASN A 177 18.16 -37.55 -4.11
N GLU A 178 16.85 -37.46 -3.86
CA GLU A 178 16.13 -38.43 -3.03
C GLU A 178 15.89 -39.78 -3.75
N SER A 179 15.99 -39.81 -5.08
CA SER A 179 15.77 -41.02 -5.89
C SER A 179 17.04 -41.79 -6.26
N GLN A 180 18.23 -41.38 -5.78
CA GLN A 180 19.41 -42.24 -5.77
C GLN A 180 19.35 -43.19 -4.56
N PRO A 181 19.07 -44.50 -4.73
CA PRO A 181 19.18 -45.44 -3.64
C PRO A 181 20.64 -45.52 -3.17
N LEU A 182 20.83 -45.53 -1.85
CA LEU A 182 22.06 -45.95 -1.18
C LEU A 182 22.43 -47.36 -1.66
N LEU A 183 23.20 -47.45 -2.75
CA LEU A 183 23.94 -48.65 -3.09
C LEU A 183 25.14 -48.72 -2.14
N GLY A 184 24.94 -49.43 -1.03
CA GLY A 184 26.02 -50.12 -0.32
C GLY A 184 26.45 -51.38 -1.05
#